data_AF-A4YYP7-F1
#
_entry.id   AF-A4YYP7-F1
#
_cell.length_a   1.000
_cell.length_b   1.000
_cell.length_c   1.000
_cell.angle_alpha   90.00
_cell.angle_beta   90.00
_cell.angle_gamma   90.00
#
_symmetry.space_group_name_H-M   'P 1'
#
loop_
_entity.id
_entity.type
_entity.pdbx_description
1 polymer ?
#
loop_
_entity_poly.entity_id
_entity_poly.type
_entity_poly.pdbx_seq_one_letter_code
_entity_poly.pdbx_strand_id
1 'polypeptide(L)'
;MPPKKRSAVVSPAILIELACHTIMGIALGLGLAFALTQVDAFGISTLIAHSPDPHMTFVVFVGTFTLAFAVGASLTGFVFTMMEERS
;
A
#
# COMPACT_ATOMS: atom_id res chain seq x y z
N MET A 1 -21.03 35.48 -19.18
CA MET A 1 -19.84 35.01 -18.45
C MET A 1 -19.72 33.51 -18.65
N PRO A 2 -18.64 32.97 -19.25
CA PRO A 2 -18.48 31.53 -19.41
C PRO A 2 -18.17 30.86 -18.07
N PRO A 3 -18.65 29.62 -17.82
CA PRO A 3 -18.36 28.91 -16.59
C PRO A 3 -16.87 28.58 -16.52
N LYS A 4 -16.20 29.17 -15.54
CA LYS A 4 -14.79 28.91 -15.22
C LYS A 4 -14.68 27.42 -14.86
N LYS A 5 -14.08 26.62 -15.75
CA LYS A 5 -13.65 25.25 -15.43
C LYS A 5 -12.85 25.33 -14.13
N ARG A 6 -13.42 24.87 -13.01
CA ARG A 6 -12.64 24.59 -11.80
C ARG A 6 -11.63 23.54 -12.23
N SER A 7 -10.40 23.96 -12.46
CA SER A 7 -9.27 23.05 -12.44
C SER A 7 -9.39 22.30 -11.13
N ALA A 8 -9.64 20.99 -11.18
CA ALA A 8 -9.66 20.12 -10.02
C ALA A 8 -8.21 20.04 -9.51
N VAL A 9 -7.75 21.12 -8.91
CA VAL A 9 -6.47 21.16 -8.22
C VAL A 9 -6.69 20.30 -6.98
N VAL A 10 -6.10 19.11 -6.99
CA VAL A 10 -6.06 18.23 -5.82
C VAL A 10 -5.53 19.06 -4.66
N SER A 11 -6.33 19.19 -3.60
CA SER A 11 -5.95 19.97 -2.42
C SER A 11 -4.66 19.40 -1.81
N PRO A 12 -3.74 20.25 -1.31
CA PRO A 12 -2.57 19.79 -0.56
C PRO A 12 -2.93 18.83 0.58
N ALA A 13 -4.11 18.98 1.19
CA ALA A 13 -4.62 18.08 2.22
C ALA A 13 -4.84 16.66 1.68
N ILE A 14 -5.45 16.52 0.49
CA ILE A 14 -5.68 15.21 -0.16
C ILE A 14 -4.35 14.53 -0.47
N LEU A 15 -3.34 15.29 -0.91
CA LEU A 15 -2.01 14.74 -1.20
C LEU A 15 -1.31 14.23 0.07
N ILE A 16 -1.39 14.97 1.18
CA ILE A 16 -0.82 14.58 2.48
C ILE A 16 -1.54 13.36 3.05
N GLU A 17 -2.87 13.35 3.01
CA GLU A 17 -3.69 12.25 3.51
C GLU A 17 -3.41 10.96 2.72
N LEU A 18 -3.29 11.08 1.39
CA LEU A 18 -2.92 9.97 0.50
C LEU A 18 -1.51 9.46 0.79
N ALA A 19 -0.54 10.36 1.01
CA ALA A 19 0.82 9.99 1.37
C ALA A 19 0.85 9.25 2.72
N CYS A 20 0.11 9.74 3.72
CA CYS A 20 0.00 9.11 5.03
C CYS A 20 -0.55 7.69 4.93
N HIS A 21 -1.65 7.51 4.19
CA HIS A 21 -2.25 6.20 3.96
C HIS A 21 -1.33 5.27 3.17
N THR A 22 -0.59 5.80 2.19
CA THR A 22 0.40 5.02 1.45
C THR A 22 1.51 4.51 2.38
N ILE A 23 2.06 5.38 3.24
CA ILE A 23 3.09 5.02 4.23
C ILE A 23 2.55 3.98 5.22
N MET A 24 1.32 4.16 5.71
CA MET A 24 0.64 3.20 6.57
C MET A 24 0.53 1.84 5.87
N GLY A 25 0.07 1.81 4.63
CA GLY A 25 -0.04 0.57 3.84
C GLY A 25 1.31 -0.10 3.62
N ILE A 26 2.37 0.67 3.31
CA ILE A 26 3.74 0.14 3.20
C ILE A 26 4.18 -0.52 4.51
N ALA A 27 3.97 0.15 5.65
CA ALA A 27 4.34 -0.39 6.96
C ALA A 27 3.60 -1.69 7.28
N LEU A 28 2.29 -1.75 6.99
CA LEU A 28 1.47 -2.94 7.19
C LEU A 28 1.91 -4.10 6.28
N GLY A 29 2.17 -3.82 5.00
CA GLY A 29 2.61 -4.84 4.04
C GLY A 29 3.98 -5.41 4.38
N LEU A 30 4.95 -4.56 4.76
CA LEU A 30 6.26 -5.00 5.24
C LEU A 30 6.16 -5.80 6.54
N GLY A 31 5.37 -5.32 7.51
CA GLY A 31 5.15 -6.00 8.78
C GLY A 31 4.52 -7.38 8.60
N LEU A 32 3.52 -7.50 7.72
CA LEU A 32 2.89 -8.78 7.40
C LEU A 32 3.85 -9.72 6.67
N ALA A 33 4.58 -9.23 5.66
CA ALA A 33 5.56 -10.03 4.95
C ALA A 33 6.62 -10.59 5.92
N PHE A 34 7.12 -9.75 6.83
CA PHE A 34 8.07 -10.14 7.87
C PHE A 34 7.48 -11.18 8.82
N ALA A 35 6.25 -10.98 9.29
CA ALA A 35 5.56 -11.93 10.16
C ALA A 35 5.40 -13.30 9.49
N LEU A 36 5.01 -13.33 8.22
CA LEU A 36 4.86 -14.56 7.44
C LEU A 36 6.19 -15.28 7.22
N THR A 37 7.28 -14.55 7.03
CA THR A 37 8.60 -15.15 6.83
C THR A 37 9.26 -15.63 8.12
N GLN A 38 8.97 -15.00 9.26
CA GLN A 38 9.62 -15.33 10.54
C GLN A 38 8.87 -16.40 11.35
N VAL A 39 7.59 -16.61 11.10
CA VAL A 39 6.80 -17.61 11.82
C VAL A 39 6.87 -18.94 11.06
N ASP A 40 7.68 -19.86 11.59
CA ASP A 40 7.93 -21.18 10.99
C ASP A 40 6.66 -21.99 10.74
N ALA A 41 5.61 -21.78 11.54
CA ALA A 41 4.32 -22.45 11.37
C ALA A 41 3.67 -22.21 10.00
N PHE A 42 4.02 -21.11 9.30
CA PHE A 42 3.52 -20.84 7.96
C PHE A 42 4.36 -21.46 6.85
N GLY A 43 5.58 -21.94 7.14
CA GLY A 43 6.47 -22.59 6.16
C GLY A 43 6.94 -21.72 4.99
N ILE A 44 6.65 -20.41 5.01
CA ILE A 44 6.93 -19.50 3.89
C ILE A 44 8.44 -19.35 3.65
N SER A 45 9.24 -19.22 4.72
CA SER A 45 10.69 -19.14 4.61
C SER A 45 11.28 -20.38 3.92
N THR A 46 10.84 -21.58 4.31
CA THR A 46 11.23 -22.84 3.68
C THR A 46 10.84 -22.88 2.21
N LEU A 47 9.63 -22.42 1.88
CA LEU A 47 9.13 -22.40 0.49
C LEU A 47 9.95 -21.44 -0.39
N ILE A 48 10.30 -20.26 0.12
CA ILE A 48 11.17 -19.30 -0.56
C ILE A 48 12.57 -19.90 -0.76
N ALA A 49 13.13 -20.56 0.27
CA ALA A 49 14.45 -21.19 0.19
C ALA A 49 14.53 -22.34 -0.83
N HIS A 50 13.43 -23.04 -1.09
CA HIS A 50 13.36 -24.12 -2.09
C HIS A 50 13.01 -23.62 -3.51
N SER A 51 12.78 -22.32 -3.71
CA SER A 51 12.47 -21.78 -5.02
C SER A 51 13.72 -21.77 -5.94
N PRO A 52 13.54 -21.74 -7.28
CA PRO A 52 14.66 -21.69 -8.23
C PRO A 52 15.55 -20.44 -8.07
N ASP A 53 14.96 -19.33 -7.61
CA ASP A 53 15.66 -18.09 -7.28
C ASP A 53 15.10 -17.54 -5.94
N PRO A 54 15.69 -17.93 -4.80
CA PRO A 54 15.22 -17.53 -3.47
C PRO A 54 15.24 -16.02 -3.25
N HIS A 55 16.25 -15.33 -3.80
CA HIS A 55 16.37 -13.88 -3.64
C HIS A 55 15.27 -13.15 -4.39
N MET A 56 15.05 -13.50 -5.66
CA MET A 56 13.98 -12.89 -6.45
C MET A 56 12.60 -13.24 -5.87
N THR A 57 12.40 -14.49 -5.46
CA THR A 57 11.13 -14.93 -4.84
C THR A 57 10.84 -14.14 -3.56
N PHE A 58 11.85 -13.92 -2.71
CA PHE A 58 11.71 -13.08 -1.52
C PHE A 58 11.35 -11.63 -1.86
N VAL A 59 12.05 -11.03 -2.83
CA VAL A 59 11.79 -9.64 -3.26
C VAL A 59 10.38 -9.50 -3.83
N VAL A 60 9.94 -10.43 -4.68
CA VAL A 60 8.59 -10.45 -5.24
C VAL A 60 7.55 -10.66 -4.15
N PHE A 61 7.80 -11.56 -3.19
CA PHE A 61 6.91 -11.80 -2.06
C PHE A 61 6.70 -10.52 -1.24
N VAL A 62 7.79 -9.95 -0.71
CA VAL A 62 7.75 -8.72 0.11
C VAL A 62 7.17 -7.56 -0.69
N GLY A 63 7.59 -7.40 -1.95
CA GLY A 63 7.12 -6.35 -2.85
C GLY A 63 5.62 -6.44 -3.12
N THR A 64 5.09 -7.66 -3.32
CA THR A 64 3.66 -7.87 -3.57
C THR A 64 2.83 -7.50 -2.36
N PHE A 65 3.20 -7.96 -1.16
CA PHE A 65 2.51 -7.57 0.09
C PHE A 65 2.57 -6.07 0.32
N THR A 66 3.74 -5.47 0.17
CA THR A 66 3.93 -4.02 0.35
C THR A 66 3.07 -3.23 -0.63
N LEU A 67 3.06 -3.60 -1.92
CA LEU A 67 2.30 -2.90 -2.95
C LEU A 67 0.79 -3.07 -2.75
N ALA A 68 0.33 -4.28 -2.45
CA ALA A 68 -1.09 -4.55 -2.22
C ALA A 68 -1.65 -3.73 -1.04
N PHE A 69 -0.93 -3.69 0.08
CA PHE A 69 -1.35 -2.91 1.24
C PHE A 69 -1.20 -1.41 1.01
N ALA A 70 -0.13 -0.95 0.35
CA ALA A 70 0.02 0.45 -0.02
C ALA A 70 -1.16 0.92 -0.88
N VAL A 71 -1.44 0.23 -2.00
CA VAL A 71 -2.55 0.59 -2.91
C VAL A 71 -3.90 0.54 -2.19
N GLY A 72 -4.16 -0.51 -1.40
CA GLY A 72 -5.41 -0.64 -0.65
C GLY A 72 -5.61 0.48 0.38
N ALA A 73 -4.57 0.81 1.15
CA ALA A 73 -4.63 1.88 2.13
C ALA A 73 -4.77 3.25 1.45
N SER A 74 -4.00 3.53 0.39
CA SER A 74 -4.11 4.77 -0.39
C SER A 74 -5.51 4.97 -0.96
N LEU A 75 -6.11 3.93 -1.55
CA LEU A 75 -7.46 4.02 -2.10
C LEU A 75 -8.51 4.25 -1.00
N THR A 76 -8.36 3.57 0.13
CA THR A 76 -9.26 3.74 1.29
C THR A 76 -9.18 5.18 1.82
N GLY A 77 -7.96 5.69 2.04
CA GLY A 77 -7.74 7.07 2.48
C GLY A 77 -8.25 8.10 1.50
N PHE A 78 -8.03 7.86 0.20
CA PHE A 78 -8.57 8.72 -0.85
C PHE A 78 -10.09 8.79 -0.82
N VAL A 79 -10.77 7.64 -0.72
CA VAL A 79 -12.23 7.59 -0.64
C VAL A 79 -12.74 8.34 0.60
N PHE A 80 -12.14 8.13 1.78
CA PHE A 80 -12.54 8.83 2.99
C PHE A 80 -12.33 10.35 2.89
N THR A 81 -11.19 10.79 2.36
CA THR A 81 -10.92 12.22 2.15
C THR A 81 -11.97 12.86 1.25
N MET A 82 -12.34 12.17 0.16
CA MET A 82 -13.34 12.66 -0.79
C MET A 82 -14.76 12.68 -0.21
N MET A 83 -15.05 11.81 0.77
CA MET A 83 -16.32 11.81 1.49
C MET A 83 -16.38 12.97 2.50
N GLU A 84 -15.27 13.26 3.17
CA GLU A 84 -15.16 14.37 4.13
C GLU A 84 -15.18 15.75 3.43
N GLU A 85 -14.58 15.91 2.25
CA GLU A 85 -14.72 17.15 1.47
C GLU A 85 -16.15 17.40 0.95
N ARG A 86 -17.02 16.38 0.95
CA ARG A 86 -18.41 16.46 0.47
C ARG A 86 -19.44 16.63 1.59
N SER A 87 -19.07 16.40 2.84
CA SER A 87 -19.94 16.56 4.02
C SER A 87 -19.95 17.99 4.53
#